data_AF-A0A2D7SQ54-F1
#
_entry.id   AF-A0A2D7SQ54-F1
#
_cell.length_a   1.000
_cell.length_b   1.000
_cell.length_c   1.000
_cell.angle_alpha   90.00
_cell.angle_beta   90.00
_cell.angle_gamma   90.00
#
_symmetry.space_group_name_H-M   'P 1'
#
loop_
_entity.id
_entity.type
_entity.pdbx_description
1 polymer ?
#
loop_
_entity_poly.entity_id
_entity_poly.type
_entity_poly.pdbx_seq_one_letter_code
_entity_poly.pdbx_strand_id
1 'polypeptide(L)'
;MFLLTGATTAQIYKGKNKYKYSVRNKNNIFFEVFNSSILFSKNIPHQIYRKSKLIPGAETIPYPNIFSPIFDRFPIKIDNQIGNFGRNDSISNFYTDVGIFSSIICYESIYGEYVSKFVKKGANWITIITNDGWWGDSYGYSQHFAYSRLRALENRKFLVRSANTGISAVINPFGEILDSLSYNKSGIINTNIYKNSKITFYTMYGDYLARISILLSLVYFINFFINFKKKKLN
;
A
#
# COMPACT_ATOMS: atom_id res chain seq x y z
N MET A 1 -4.08 -15.91 -20.23
CA MET A 1 -4.65 -14.57 -19.92
C MET A 1 -4.85 -14.48 -18.41
N PHE A 2 -4.52 -13.34 -17.82
CA PHE A 2 -4.65 -13.05 -16.39
C PHE A 2 -5.50 -11.80 -16.21
N LEU A 3 -6.37 -11.79 -15.20
CA LEU A 3 -7.17 -10.63 -14.82
C LEU A 3 -6.94 -10.34 -13.34
N LEU A 4 -6.36 -9.18 -13.05
CA LEU A 4 -6.23 -8.64 -11.70
C LEU A 4 -7.36 -7.64 -11.45
N THR A 5 -8.09 -7.80 -10.35
CA THR A 5 -9.14 -6.85 -9.95
C THR A 5 -9.14 -6.63 -8.43
N GLY A 6 -9.64 -5.47 -8.01
CA GLY A 6 -10.00 -5.22 -6.62
C GLY A 6 -11.30 -5.96 -6.26
N ALA A 7 -11.42 -6.35 -4.99
CA ALA A 7 -12.61 -6.99 -4.44
C ALA A 7 -12.70 -6.76 -2.92
N THR A 8 -13.92 -6.76 -2.39
CA THR A 8 -14.15 -6.91 -0.95
C THR A 8 -14.36 -8.39 -0.66
N THR A 9 -13.48 -9.02 0.12
CA THR A 9 -13.61 -10.45 0.50
C THR A 9 -13.97 -10.57 1.98
N ALA A 10 -14.60 -11.69 2.36
CA ALA A 10 -14.89 -12.00 3.75
C ALA A 10 -14.28 -13.35 4.14
N GLN A 11 -13.74 -13.44 5.36
CA GLN A 11 -13.34 -14.71 5.98
C GLN A 11 -14.27 -15.03 7.12
N ILE A 12 -14.86 -16.22 7.11
CA ILE A 12 -15.70 -16.72 8.19
C ILE A 12 -14.82 -17.50 9.17
N TYR A 13 -15.01 -17.23 10.46
CA TYR A 13 -14.34 -17.92 11.56
C TYR A 13 -15.29 -18.91 12.23
N LYS A 14 -14.81 -20.13 12.49
CA LYS A 14 -15.52 -21.14 13.28
C LYS A 14 -14.85 -21.25 14.66
N GLY A 15 -15.61 -21.00 15.73
CA GLY A 15 -15.19 -21.19 17.13
C GLY A 15 -14.69 -19.94 17.86
N LYS A 16 -14.90 -19.89 19.19
CA LYS A 16 -14.69 -18.75 20.10
C LYS A 16 -13.21 -18.48 20.48
N ASN A 17 -12.28 -18.40 19.55
CA ASN A 17 -10.92 -17.96 19.89
C ASN A 17 -10.73 -16.46 19.64
N LYS A 18 -10.14 -15.79 20.64
CA LYS A 18 -9.83 -14.34 20.73
C LYS A 18 -9.91 -13.62 19.39
N TYR A 19 -11.10 -13.11 19.07
CA TYR A 19 -11.34 -12.46 17.79
C TYR A 19 -10.61 -11.12 17.74
N LYS A 20 -9.95 -10.85 16.60
CA LYS A 20 -9.40 -9.52 16.32
C LYS A 20 -10.52 -8.48 16.39
N TYR A 21 -10.19 -7.24 16.74
CA TYR A 21 -11.17 -6.14 16.82
C TYR A 21 -11.93 -5.88 15.50
N SER A 22 -11.36 -6.28 14.36
CA SER A 22 -11.98 -6.23 13.03
C SER A 22 -13.05 -7.30 12.77
N VAL A 23 -13.17 -8.32 13.62
CA VAL A 23 -14.15 -9.38 13.46
C VAL A 23 -15.53 -8.89 13.86
N ARG A 24 -16.50 -9.15 12.98
CA ARG A 24 -17.91 -8.83 13.13
C ARG A 24 -18.67 -10.11 13.48
N ASN A 25 -19.80 -9.97 14.17
CA ASN A 25 -20.71 -11.07 14.46
C ASN A 25 -22.11 -10.74 13.91
N LYS A 26 -22.68 -11.64 13.11
CA LYS A 26 -24.07 -11.57 12.67
C LYS A 26 -24.67 -12.97 12.75
N ASN A 27 -25.74 -13.16 13.50
CA ASN A 27 -26.45 -14.44 13.65
C ASN A 27 -25.52 -15.62 14.05
N ASN A 28 -24.62 -15.41 15.04
CA ASN A 28 -23.59 -16.37 15.47
C ASN A 28 -22.54 -16.74 14.40
N ILE A 29 -22.50 -16.03 13.27
CA ILE A 29 -21.44 -16.14 12.27
C ILE A 29 -20.43 -15.02 12.55
N PHE A 30 -19.21 -15.42 12.92
CA PHE A 30 -18.09 -14.52 13.08
C PHE A 30 -17.36 -14.39 11.75
N PHE A 31 -17.18 -13.17 11.28
CA PHE A 31 -16.52 -12.92 10.00
C PHE A 31 -15.72 -11.62 10.00
N GLU A 32 -14.71 -11.55 9.14
CA GLU A 32 -13.90 -10.35 8.94
C GLU A 32 -13.88 -10.00 7.46
N VAL A 33 -14.01 -8.71 7.17
CA VAL A 33 -14.09 -8.16 5.82
C VAL A 33 -12.75 -7.54 5.45
N PHE A 34 -12.25 -7.79 4.24
CA PHE A 34 -10.94 -7.35 3.78
C PHE A 34 -11.02 -6.61 2.45
N ASN A 35 -10.30 -5.49 2.36
CA ASN A 35 -9.96 -4.90 1.07
C ASN A 35 -8.92 -5.80 0.39
N SER A 36 -9.25 -6.33 -0.78
CA SER A 36 -8.50 -7.41 -1.40
C SER A 36 -8.28 -7.15 -2.89
N SER A 37 -7.29 -7.83 -3.44
CA SER A 37 -7.14 -8.03 -4.88
C SER A 37 -7.20 -9.52 -5.20
N ILE A 38 -7.77 -9.84 -6.35
CA ILE A 38 -7.93 -11.21 -6.82
C ILE A 38 -7.34 -11.32 -8.21
N LEU A 39 -6.50 -12.34 -8.39
CA LEU A 39 -5.97 -12.73 -9.68
C LEU A 39 -6.75 -13.92 -10.22
N PHE A 40 -7.45 -13.70 -11.33
CA PHE A 40 -8.10 -14.75 -12.10
C PHE A 40 -7.20 -15.22 -13.25
N SER A 41 -7.20 -16.53 -13.48
CA SER A 41 -6.51 -17.18 -14.60
C SER A 41 -7.25 -18.45 -14.97
N LYS A 42 -7.06 -18.89 -16.22
CA LYS A 42 -7.56 -20.18 -16.72
C LYS A 42 -6.69 -21.36 -16.26
N ASN A 43 -5.39 -21.13 -16.07
CA ASN A 43 -4.39 -22.20 -15.94
C ASN A 43 -3.78 -22.32 -14.54
N ILE A 44 -4.00 -21.34 -13.66
CA ILE A 44 -3.52 -21.36 -12.28
C ILE A 44 -4.67 -21.07 -11.32
N PRO A 45 -4.63 -21.62 -10.09
CA PRO A 45 -5.61 -21.30 -9.06
C PRO A 45 -5.71 -19.80 -8.81
N HIS A 46 -6.91 -19.34 -8.44
CA HIS A 46 -7.11 -17.96 -8.05
C HIS A 46 -6.24 -17.62 -6.85
N GLN A 47 -5.56 -16.48 -6.93
CA GLN A 47 -4.74 -15.97 -5.84
C GLN A 47 -5.40 -14.71 -5.29
N ILE A 48 -5.37 -14.57 -3.96
CA ILE A 48 -5.97 -13.43 -3.27
C ILE A 48 -4.88 -12.76 -2.44
N TYR A 49 -4.75 -11.45 -2.60
CA TYR A 49 -3.98 -10.61 -1.71
C TYR A 49 -4.94 -9.73 -0.91
N ARG A 50 -4.67 -9.56 0.38
CA ARG A 50 -5.48 -8.74 1.29
C ARG A 50 -4.62 -7.62 1.81
N LYS A 51 -5.15 -6.40 1.75
CA LYS A 51 -4.47 -5.18 2.15
C LYS A 51 -3.91 -5.29 3.57
N SER A 52 -2.66 -4.88 3.75
CA SER A 52 -1.96 -4.91 5.03
C SER A 52 -1.84 -3.51 5.65
N LYS A 53 -1.66 -2.46 4.85
CA LYS A 53 -1.64 -1.07 5.33
C LYS A 53 -3.01 -0.41 5.12
N LEU A 54 -3.82 -0.49 6.16
CA LEU A 54 -5.13 0.16 6.19
C LEU A 54 -4.96 1.67 6.43
N ILE A 55 -5.82 2.48 5.81
CA ILE A 55 -5.86 3.93 5.99
C ILE A 55 -6.47 4.23 7.37
N PRO A 56 -5.74 4.89 8.30
CA PRO A 56 -6.29 5.27 9.60
C PRO A 56 -7.49 6.23 9.44
N GLY A 57 -8.53 6.06 10.27
CA GLY A 57 -9.78 6.81 10.23
C GLY A 57 -10.75 6.36 9.13
N ALA A 58 -10.23 5.86 8.00
CA ALA A 58 -11.01 5.41 6.85
C ALA A 58 -11.35 3.92 6.87
N GLU A 59 -10.33 3.08 7.04
CA GLU A 59 -10.41 1.61 6.99
C GLU A 59 -10.14 0.98 8.36
N THR A 60 -9.46 1.69 9.25
CA THR A 60 -9.19 1.26 10.63
C THR A 60 -9.22 2.44 11.59
N ILE A 61 -9.81 2.26 12.78
CA ILE A 61 -9.78 3.25 13.86
C ILE A 61 -8.46 3.07 14.64
N PRO A 62 -7.61 4.11 14.75
CA PRO A 62 -6.44 4.05 15.60
C PRO A 62 -6.86 4.01 17.08
N TYR A 63 -6.19 3.18 17.88
CA TYR A 63 -6.47 3.00 19.32
C TYR A 63 -7.98 2.89 19.64
N PRO A 64 -8.66 1.85 19.15
CA PRO A 64 -10.11 1.75 19.25
C PRO A 64 -10.61 1.83 20.70
N ASN A 65 -9.86 1.28 21.66
CA ASN A 65 -10.23 1.32 23.08
C ASN A 65 -10.30 2.75 23.66
N ILE A 66 -9.62 3.71 23.05
CA ILE A 66 -9.58 5.12 23.50
C ILE A 66 -10.62 5.94 22.72
N PHE A 67 -10.72 5.72 21.41
CA PHE A 67 -11.48 6.60 20.52
C PHE A 67 -12.85 6.08 20.07
N SER A 68 -13.23 4.83 20.38
CA SER A 68 -14.58 4.30 20.03
C SER A 68 -15.72 5.25 20.44
N PRO A 69 -15.76 5.82 21.66
CA PRO A 69 -16.88 6.67 22.09
C PRO A 69 -17.07 7.94 21.27
N ILE A 70 -16.02 8.44 20.62
CA ILE A 70 -16.04 9.65 19.80
C ILE A 70 -16.46 9.31 18.36
N PHE A 71 -15.92 8.22 17.80
CA PHE A 71 -16.24 7.79 16.43
C PHE A 71 -17.62 7.14 16.30
N ASP A 72 -18.16 6.56 17.39
CA ASP A 72 -19.56 6.10 17.44
C ASP A 72 -20.55 7.29 17.32
N ARG A 73 -20.13 8.51 17.68
CA ARG A 73 -20.91 9.75 17.51
C ARG A 73 -20.71 10.42 16.16
N PHE A 74 -19.56 10.19 15.50
CA PHE A 74 -19.21 10.75 14.18
C PHE A 74 -18.61 9.67 13.27
N PRO A 75 -19.44 8.81 12.65
CA PRO A 75 -18.94 7.74 11.80
C PRO A 75 -18.34 8.31 10.51
N ILE A 76 -17.03 8.15 10.33
CA ILE A 76 -16.34 8.45 9.07
C ILE A 76 -16.72 7.35 8.07
N LYS A 77 -17.45 7.73 7.01
CA LYS A 77 -17.83 6.82 5.94
C LYS A 77 -16.86 6.98 4.77
N ILE A 78 -16.13 5.92 4.44
CA ILE A 78 -15.40 5.80 3.19
C ILE A 78 -15.93 4.56 2.47
N ASP A 79 -16.48 4.77 1.27
CA ASP A 79 -17.11 3.75 0.42
C ASP A 79 -18.27 2.98 1.10
N ASN A 80 -19.17 3.71 1.79
CA ASN A 80 -20.40 3.19 2.41
C ASN A 80 -20.24 2.05 3.43
N GLN A 81 -19.02 1.66 3.79
CA GLN A 81 -18.77 0.60 4.77
C GLN A 81 -18.43 1.21 6.14
N ILE A 82 -19.27 0.90 7.13
CA ILE A 82 -19.01 1.20 8.53
C ILE A 82 -18.29 -0.01 9.12
N GLY A 83 -17.08 0.20 9.64
CA GLY A 83 -16.37 -0.78 10.46
C GLY A 83 -14.97 -1.12 9.98
N ASN A 84 -14.13 -1.55 10.91
CA ASN A 84 -12.73 -1.87 10.66
C ASN A 84 -12.59 -3.01 9.66
N PHE A 85 -11.78 -2.80 8.62
CA PHE A 85 -11.34 -3.89 7.77
C PHE A 85 -10.34 -4.76 8.52
N GLY A 86 -10.33 -6.04 8.17
CA GLY A 86 -9.24 -6.91 8.51
C GLY A 86 -7.96 -6.53 7.77
N ARG A 87 -6.83 -6.84 8.39
CA ARG A 87 -5.51 -6.70 7.78
C ARG A 87 -4.86 -8.07 7.67
N ASN A 88 -4.14 -8.30 6.58
CA ASN A 88 -3.24 -9.44 6.49
C ASN A 88 -1.85 -9.00 6.91
N ASP A 89 -1.27 -9.67 7.90
CA ASP A 89 0.07 -9.32 8.41
C ASP A 89 1.18 -9.86 7.48
N SER A 90 0.83 -10.68 6.49
CA SER A 90 1.76 -11.27 5.53
C SER A 90 1.70 -10.61 4.15
N ILE A 91 2.88 -10.32 3.60
CA ILE A 91 3.07 -9.83 2.23
C ILE A 91 3.14 -11.02 1.28
N SER A 92 2.33 -11.05 0.22
CA SER A 92 2.39 -12.06 -0.84
C SER A 92 2.41 -11.42 -2.24
N ASN A 93 3.21 -11.99 -3.13
CA ASN A 93 3.19 -11.67 -4.55
C ASN A 93 2.19 -12.60 -5.27
N PHE A 94 1.81 -12.22 -6.48
CA PHE A 94 1.14 -13.11 -7.41
C PHE A 94 2.12 -13.79 -8.34
N TYR A 95 1.91 -15.09 -8.54
CA TYR A 95 2.77 -15.96 -9.33
C TYR A 95 2.04 -16.36 -10.61
N THR A 96 2.67 -16.15 -11.76
CA THR A 96 2.16 -16.52 -13.08
C THR A 96 3.25 -17.17 -13.92
N ASP A 97 2.87 -17.79 -15.04
CA ASP A 97 3.81 -18.33 -16.04
C ASP A 97 4.67 -17.23 -16.71
N VAL A 98 4.13 -16.02 -16.84
CA VAL A 98 4.84 -14.89 -17.43
C VAL A 98 5.74 -14.15 -16.45
N GLY A 99 5.52 -14.30 -15.13
CA GLY A 99 6.37 -13.76 -14.08
C GLY A 99 5.66 -13.54 -12.74
N ILE A 100 6.36 -12.89 -11.81
CA ILE A 100 5.91 -12.62 -10.45
C ILE A 100 5.65 -11.12 -10.31
N PHE A 101 4.57 -10.71 -9.67
CA PHE A 101 4.29 -9.29 -9.46
C PHE A 101 3.64 -9.00 -8.12
N SER A 102 3.86 -7.78 -7.63
CA SER A 102 3.20 -7.29 -6.42
C SER A 102 1.79 -6.80 -6.74
N SER A 103 0.88 -6.88 -5.78
CA SER A 103 -0.44 -6.27 -5.88
C SER A 103 -0.67 -5.29 -4.74
N ILE A 104 -0.09 -4.12 -4.88
CA ILE A 104 -0.21 -3.05 -3.89
C ILE A 104 -1.59 -2.41 -4.01
N ILE A 105 -2.26 -2.21 -2.88
CA ILE A 105 -3.62 -1.66 -2.88
C ILE A 105 -3.57 -0.22 -2.35
N CYS A 106 -3.89 0.72 -3.24
CA CYS A 106 -4.09 2.13 -2.93
C CYS A 106 -2.93 2.70 -2.09
N TYR A 107 -3.24 3.23 -0.90
CA TYR A 107 -2.33 3.92 0.00
C TYR A 107 -1.11 3.09 0.45
N GLU A 108 -1.10 1.77 0.24
CA GLU A 108 0.09 0.95 0.47
C GLU A 108 1.32 1.44 -0.32
N SER A 109 1.10 2.08 -1.48
CA SER A 109 2.19 2.55 -2.34
C SER A 109 3.01 3.68 -1.74
N ILE A 110 2.49 4.43 -0.77
CA ILE A 110 3.24 5.55 -0.17
C ILE A 110 4.38 5.06 0.74
N TYR A 111 4.31 3.82 1.22
CA TYR A 111 5.30 3.23 2.12
C TYR A 111 6.43 2.55 1.34
N GLY A 112 7.54 3.27 1.09
CA GLY A 112 8.63 2.79 0.22
C GLY A 112 9.23 1.47 0.64
N GLU A 113 9.66 1.35 1.91
CA GLU A 113 10.16 0.08 2.44
C GLU A 113 9.15 -1.06 2.38
N TYR A 114 7.86 -0.76 2.50
CA TYR A 114 6.81 -1.76 2.40
C TYR A 114 6.70 -2.31 0.97
N VAL A 115 6.72 -1.43 -0.03
CA VAL A 115 6.75 -1.82 -1.45
C VAL A 115 8.00 -2.62 -1.78
N SER A 116 9.17 -2.20 -1.27
CA SER A 116 10.44 -2.91 -1.46
C SER A 116 10.41 -4.36 -0.95
N LYS A 117 9.58 -4.69 0.05
CA LYS A 117 9.43 -6.07 0.53
C LYS A 117 8.83 -7.00 -0.52
N PHE A 118 7.92 -6.54 -1.37
CA PHE A 118 7.38 -7.36 -2.47
C PHE A 118 8.47 -7.66 -3.50
N VAL A 119 9.31 -6.67 -3.81
CA VAL A 119 10.43 -6.81 -4.73
C VAL A 119 11.51 -7.72 -4.17
N LYS A 120 11.83 -7.62 -2.88
CA LYS A 120 12.68 -8.58 -2.15
C LYS A 120 12.15 -10.01 -2.23
N LYS A 121 10.82 -10.19 -2.25
CA LYS A 121 10.15 -11.48 -2.45
C LYS A 121 10.04 -11.92 -3.93
N GLY A 122 10.78 -11.27 -4.83
CA GLY A 122 10.93 -11.71 -6.23
C GLY A 122 9.99 -11.06 -7.23
N ALA A 123 9.26 -10.00 -6.88
CA ALA A 123 8.41 -9.30 -7.85
C ALA A 123 9.24 -8.73 -9.02
N ASN A 124 8.87 -9.13 -10.24
CA ASN A 124 9.48 -8.69 -11.49
C ASN A 124 8.95 -7.35 -11.99
N TRP A 125 7.70 -7.02 -11.65
CA TRP A 125 7.08 -5.71 -11.82
C TRP A 125 6.14 -5.41 -10.66
N ILE A 126 5.75 -4.15 -10.54
CA ILE A 126 4.87 -3.65 -9.49
C ILE A 126 3.48 -3.41 -10.10
N THR A 127 2.42 -3.84 -9.43
CA THR A 127 1.06 -3.40 -9.77
C THR A 127 0.43 -2.65 -8.61
N ILE A 128 -0.27 -1.57 -8.93
CA ILE A 128 -1.06 -0.79 -7.99
C ILE A 128 -2.50 -0.78 -8.48
N ILE A 129 -3.42 -1.25 -7.65
CA ILE A 129 -4.86 -1.04 -7.87
C ILE A 129 -5.38 -0.02 -6.86
N THR A 130 -6.16 0.96 -7.31
CA THR A 130 -6.53 2.10 -6.46
C THR A 130 -7.84 2.75 -6.87
N ASN A 131 -8.39 3.54 -5.95
CA ASN A 131 -9.51 4.43 -6.19
C ASN A 131 -9.19 5.76 -5.48
N ASP A 132 -8.90 6.79 -6.26
CA ASP A 132 -8.60 8.15 -5.81
C ASP A 132 -9.82 9.08 -5.91
N GLY A 133 -11.03 8.56 -6.15
CA GLY A 133 -12.24 9.37 -6.29
C GLY A 133 -12.61 10.17 -5.04
N TRP A 134 -12.22 9.70 -3.86
CA TRP A 134 -12.49 10.35 -2.57
C TRP A 134 -11.69 11.65 -2.35
N TRP A 135 -10.67 11.92 -3.17
CA TRP A 135 -9.95 13.20 -3.16
C TRP A 135 -10.73 14.33 -3.85
N GLY A 136 -11.73 14.00 -4.68
CA GLY A 136 -12.35 14.96 -5.59
C GLY A 136 -11.32 15.63 -6.51
N ASP A 137 -11.66 16.81 -7.01
CA ASP A 137 -10.75 17.65 -7.79
C ASP A 137 -9.79 18.43 -6.88
N SER A 138 -8.87 17.69 -6.24
CA SER A 138 -7.81 18.25 -5.40
C SER A 138 -6.46 17.66 -5.77
N TYR A 139 -5.37 18.27 -5.28
CA TYR A 139 -4.01 17.78 -5.56
C TYR A 139 -3.68 16.41 -4.95
N GLY A 140 -4.55 15.85 -4.09
CA GLY A 140 -4.30 14.59 -3.39
C GLY A 140 -4.06 13.40 -4.33
N TYR A 141 -4.86 13.25 -5.39
CA TYR A 141 -4.66 12.17 -6.36
C TYR A 141 -3.35 12.33 -7.15
N SER A 142 -2.94 13.56 -7.43
CA SER A 142 -1.70 13.86 -8.16
C SER A 142 -0.47 13.56 -7.31
N GLN A 143 -0.50 13.91 -6.02
CA GLN A 143 0.54 13.55 -5.06
C GLN A 143 0.63 12.03 -4.86
N HIS A 144 -0.53 11.36 -4.74
CA HIS A 144 -0.57 9.90 -4.63
C HIS A 144 0.01 9.21 -5.88
N PHE A 145 -0.28 9.75 -7.07
CA PHE A 145 0.31 9.28 -8.32
C PHE A 145 1.84 9.48 -8.35
N ALA A 146 2.35 10.62 -7.87
CA ALA A 146 3.79 10.89 -7.83
C ALA A 146 4.58 9.81 -7.06
N TYR A 147 4.03 9.28 -5.95
CA TYR A 147 4.63 8.15 -5.25
C TYR A 147 4.77 6.91 -6.11
N SER A 148 3.83 6.66 -7.04
CA SER A 148 3.94 5.52 -7.97
C SER A 148 5.21 5.63 -8.83
N ARG A 149 5.55 6.84 -9.30
CA ARG A 149 6.79 7.08 -10.04
C ARG A 149 8.04 6.81 -9.19
N LEU A 150 8.03 7.27 -7.93
CA LEU A 150 9.11 7.01 -6.98
C LEU A 150 9.30 5.51 -6.73
N ARG A 151 8.20 4.75 -6.52
CA ARG A 151 8.27 3.30 -6.30
C ARG A 151 8.88 2.55 -7.47
N ALA A 152 8.58 2.96 -8.71
CA ALA A 152 9.16 2.39 -9.93
C ALA A 152 10.69 2.63 -9.97
N LEU A 153 11.11 3.88 -9.73
CA LEU A 153 12.52 4.29 -9.73
C LEU A 153 13.33 3.58 -8.63
N GLU A 154 12.84 3.62 -7.39
CA GLU A 154 13.48 3.04 -6.21
C GLU A 154 13.78 1.54 -6.37
N ASN A 155 12.87 0.81 -7.01
CA ASN A 155 12.96 -0.64 -7.18
C ASN A 155 13.46 -1.06 -8.57
N ARG A 156 13.68 -0.09 -9.48
CA ARG A 156 13.98 -0.31 -10.90
C ARG A 156 13.02 -1.31 -11.55
N LYS A 157 11.74 -1.20 -11.26
CA LYS A 157 10.69 -2.06 -11.82
C LYS A 157 9.77 -1.25 -12.71
N PHE A 158 9.22 -1.91 -13.73
CA PHE A 158 7.99 -1.44 -14.34
C PHE A 158 6.90 -1.38 -13.28
N LEU A 159 6.05 -0.35 -13.36
CA LEU A 159 4.90 -0.19 -12.50
C LEU A 159 3.65 0.02 -13.35
N VAL A 160 2.64 -0.80 -13.09
CA VAL A 160 1.32 -0.71 -13.73
C VAL A 160 0.32 -0.25 -12.68
N ARG A 161 -0.22 0.97 -12.86
CA ARG A 161 -1.23 1.54 -11.96
C ARG A 161 -2.58 1.57 -12.66
N SER A 162 -3.57 0.91 -12.05
CA SER A 162 -4.97 0.92 -12.47
C SER A 162 -5.81 1.62 -11.41
N ALA A 163 -6.29 2.81 -11.73
CA ALA A 163 -7.17 3.61 -10.88
C ALA A 163 -8.61 3.58 -11.40
N ASN A 164 -9.59 3.34 -10.52
CA ASN A 164 -11.02 3.44 -10.86
C ASN A 164 -11.40 4.89 -11.20
N THR A 165 -11.14 5.80 -10.26
CA THR A 165 -11.13 7.25 -10.47
C THR A 165 -9.76 7.71 -10.02
N GLY A 166 -8.99 8.38 -10.87
CA GLY A 166 -7.59 8.70 -10.59
C GLY A 166 -6.75 8.67 -11.87
N ILE A 167 -5.43 8.83 -11.71
CA ILE A 167 -4.49 8.65 -12.82
C ILE A 167 -4.14 7.17 -12.93
N SER A 168 -4.45 6.57 -14.08
CA SER A 168 -3.97 5.25 -14.48
C SER A 168 -2.73 5.42 -15.36
N ALA A 169 -1.70 4.60 -15.19
CA ALA A 169 -0.47 4.76 -15.98
C ALA A 169 0.39 3.49 -15.99
N VAL A 170 1.26 3.39 -17.01
CA VAL A 170 2.41 2.49 -17.02
C VAL A 170 3.69 3.33 -16.88
N ILE A 171 4.50 2.98 -15.90
CA ILE A 171 5.72 3.71 -15.54
C ILE A 171 6.92 2.79 -15.70
N ASN A 172 7.97 3.27 -16.35
CA ASN A 172 9.19 2.49 -16.59
C ASN A 172 10.13 2.49 -15.35
N PRO A 173 11.20 1.66 -15.35
CA PRO A 173 12.18 1.60 -14.27
C PRO A 173 12.96 2.90 -13.97
N PHE A 174 12.81 3.94 -14.78
CA PHE A 174 13.41 5.26 -14.60
C PHE A 174 12.42 6.28 -14.04
N GLY A 175 11.17 5.87 -13.76
CA GLY A 175 10.13 6.75 -13.24
C GLY A 175 9.46 7.62 -14.32
N GLU A 176 9.68 7.29 -15.59
CA GLU A 176 9.06 7.96 -16.73
C GLU A 176 7.72 7.30 -17.05
N ILE A 177 6.74 8.13 -17.44
CA ILE A 177 5.40 7.68 -17.79
C ILE A 177 5.43 7.28 -19.26
N LEU A 178 5.11 6.02 -19.56
CA LEU A 178 5.04 5.51 -20.93
C LEU A 178 3.67 5.79 -21.56
N ASP A 179 2.62 5.58 -20.79
CA ASP A 179 1.24 5.84 -21.18
C ASP A 179 0.40 6.13 -19.93
N SER A 180 -0.65 6.94 -20.06
CA SER A 180 -1.50 7.34 -18.95
C SER A 180 -2.90 7.79 -19.35
N LEU A 181 -3.85 7.60 -18.44
CA LEU A 181 -5.18 8.19 -18.46
C LEU A 181 -5.28 9.20 -17.31
N SER A 182 -5.73 10.40 -17.64
CA SER A 182 -5.93 11.47 -16.67
C SER A 182 -7.06 11.16 -15.68
N TYR A 183 -7.12 11.94 -14.60
CA TYR A 183 -8.19 11.84 -13.61
C TYR A 183 -9.59 11.84 -14.25
N ASN A 184 -10.44 10.93 -13.80
CA ASN A 184 -11.83 10.79 -14.23
C ASN A 184 -12.01 10.60 -15.76
N LYS A 185 -11.04 9.98 -16.43
CA LYS A 185 -11.16 9.54 -17.83
C LYS A 185 -11.24 8.03 -17.93
N SER A 186 -12.22 7.54 -18.68
CA SER A 186 -12.36 6.13 -19.03
C SER A 186 -11.50 5.81 -20.27
N GLY A 187 -10.86 4.65 -20.28
CA GLY A 187 -10.01 4.23 -21.38
C GLY A 187 -9.27 2.93 -21.09
N ILE A 188 -8.42 2.53 -22.03
CA ILE A 188 -7.58 1.35 -21.93
C ILE A 188 -6.15 1.77 -22.25
N ILE A 189 -5.20 1.37 -21.41
CA ILE A 189 -3.77 1.50 -21.68
C ILE A 189 -3.27 0.13 -22.17
N ASN A 190 -2.70 0.10 -23.37
CA ASN A 190 -2.11 -1.10 -23.93
C ASN A 190 -0.61 -0.86 -24.17
N THR A 191 0.24 -1.50 -23.37
CA THR A 191 1.69 -1.27 -23.40
C THR A 191 2.43 -2.54 -23.00
N ASN A 192 3.57 -2.77 -23.65
CA ASN A 192 4.48 -3.85 -23.29
C ASN A 192 5.33 -3.48 -22.08
N ILE A 193 5.44 -4.40 -21.13
CA ILE A 193 6.34 -4.28 -19.98
C ILE A 193 7.33 -5.44 -19.98
N TYR A 194 8.47 -5.26 -19.34
CA TYR A 194 9.50 -6.29 -19.25
C TYR A 194 9.75 -6.71 -17.80
N LYS A 195 10.05 -8.00 -17.62
CA LYS A 195 10.51 -8.52 -16.34
C LYS A 195 11.86 -7.92 -15.98
N ASN A 196 12.01 -7.54 -14.72
CA ASN A 196 13.32 -7.25 -14.15
C ASN A 196 13.48 -7.99 -12.82
N SER A 197 14.53 -8.79 -12.66
CA SER A 197 14.83 -9.50 -11.39
C SER A 197 15.93 -8.83 -10.56
N LYS A 198 16.57 -7.76 -11.05
CA LYS A 198 17.63 -7.04 -10.33
C LYS A 198 17.08 -6.39 -9.05
N ILE A 199 17.81 -6.49 -7.96
CA ILE A 199 17.48 -5.85 -6.68
C ILE A 199 18.35 -4.59 -6.54
N THR A 200 17.73 -3.46 -6.19
CA THR A 200 18.47 -2.20 -6.00
C THR A 200 19.03 -2.11 -4.58
N PHE A 201 19.98 -1.20 -4.38
CA PHE A 201 20.48 -0.88 -3.05
C PHE A 201 19.36 -0.41 -2.11
N TYR A 202 18.47 0.47 -2.60
CA TYR A 202 17.30 0.91 -1.83
C TYR A 202 16.38 -0.27 -1.46
N THR A 203 16.08 -1.15 -2.40
CA THR A 203 15.26 -2.34 -2.11
C THR A 203 15.88 -3.17 -1.00
N MET A 204 17.22 -3.33 -0.98
CA MET A 204 17.96 -4.11 0.00
C MET A 204 18.00 -3.46 1.39
N TYR A 205 18.27 -2.16 1.49
CA TYR A 205 18.56 -1.49 2.77
C TYR A 205 17.43 -0.57 3.27
N GLY A 206 16.40 -0.30 2.46
CA GLY A 206 15.29 0.57 2.82
C GLY A 206 15.70 2.04 2.90
N ASP A 207 15.14 2.78 3.85
CA ASP A 207 15.35 4.22 4.02
C ASP A 207 16.69 4.52 4.72
N TYR A 208 17.79 4.02 4.16
CA TYR A 208 19.14 4.13 4.71
C TYR A 208 19.58 5.59 4.89
N LEU A 209 19.22 6.48 3.94
CA LEU A 209 19.52 7.90 4.04
C LEU A 209 18.86 8.51 5.28
N ALA A 210 17.57 8.22 5.52
CA ALA A 210 16.87 8.73 6.70
C ALA A 210 17.51 8.24 8.00
N ARG A 211 17.89 6.96 8.07
CA ARG A 211 18.56 6.38 9.26
C ARG A 211 19.91 7.05 9.53
N ILE A 212 20.71 7.28 8.49
CA ILE A 212 21.99 7.99 8.60
C ILE A 212 21.77 9.44 9.03
N SER A 213 20.81 10.15 8.42
CA SER A 213 20.48 11.53 8.79
C SER A 213 20.02 11.66 10.23
N ILE A 214 19.20 10.73 10.73
CA ILE A 214 18.77 10.70 12.14
C ILE A 214 20.00 10.51 13.05
N LEU A 215 20.88 9.56 12.75
CA LEU A 215 22.10 9.33 13.52
C LEU A 215 22.97 10.59 13.57
N LEU A 216 23.22 11.23 12.42
CA LEU A 216 24.00 12.46 12.35
C LEU A 216 23.34 13.60 13.14
N SER A 217 22.01 13.77 13.02
CA SER A 217 21.28 14.80 13.76
C SER A 217 21.41 14.61 15.28
N LEU A 218 21.39 13.36 15.77
CA LEU A 218 21.56 13.06 17.19
C LEU A 218 22.98 13.37 17.65
N VAL A 219 24.00 13.03 16.85
CA VAL A 219 25.39 13.37 17.15
C VAL A 219 25.59 14.88 17.24
N TYR A 220 25.07 15.65 16.29
CA TYR A 220 25.16 17.11 16.32
C TYR A 220 24.39 17.71 17.49
N PHE A 221 23.21 17.19 17.79
CA PHE A 221 22.41 17.62 18.94
C PHE A 221 23.18 17.40 20.24
N ILE A 222 23.72 16.21 20.48
CA ILE A 222 24.51 15.90 21.68
C ILE A 222 25.73 16.83 21.79
N ASN A 223 26.47 17.03 20.69
CA ASN A 223 27.63 17.93 20.66
C ASN A 223 27.23 19.38 21.02
N PHE A 224 26.12 19.86 20.46
CA PHE A 224 25.56 21.18 20.80
C PHE A 224 25.28 21.31 22.30
N PHE A 225 24.62 20.32 22.92
CA PHE A 225 24.33 20.35 24.37
C PHE A 225 25.59 20.29 25.23
N ILE A 226 26.61 19.51 24.86
CA ILE A 226 27.89 19.45 25.57
C ILE A 226 28.57 20.82 25.53
N ASN A 227 28.64 21.45 24.36
CA ASN A 227 29.28 22.75 24.20
C ASN A 227 28.49 23.86 24.90
N PHE A 228 27.15 23.79 24.89
CA PHE A 228 26.29 24.73 25.60
C PHE A 228 26.49 24.63 27.12
N LYS A 229 26.58 23.41 27.68
CA LYS A 229 26.88 23.23 29.11
C LYS A 229 28.28 23.71 29.48
N LYS A 230 29.30 23.44 28.65
CA LYS A 230 30.67 23.95 28.86
C LYS A 230 30.70 25.48 28.92
N LYS A 231 29.98 26.17 28.02
CA LYS A 231 29.86 27.64 28.03
C LYS A 231 29.12 28.22 29.24
N LYS A 232 28.33 27.43 29.97
CA LYS A 232 27.60 27.88 31.17
C LYS A 232 28.37 27.63 32.47
N LEU A 233 29.41 26.77 32.42
CA LEU A 233 30.28 26.43 33.53
C LEU A 233 31.56 27.29 33.58
N ASN A 234 31.93 27.89 32.44
CA ASN A 234 32.96 28.92 32.32
C ASN A 234 32.31 30.30 32.33
#